data_AF-A0A1U9QMZ8-F1
#
_entry.id   AF-A0A1U9QMZ8-F1
#
_cell.length_a   1.000
_cell.length_b   1.000
_cell.length_c   1.000
_cell.angle_alpha   90.00
_cell.angle_beta   90.00
_cell.angle_gamma   90.00
#
_symmetry.space_group_name_H-M   'P 1'
#
loop_
_entity.id
_entity.type
_entity.pdbx_description
1 polymer ?
#
loop_
_entity_poly.entity_id
_entity_poly.type
_entity_poly.pdbx_seq_one_letter_code
_entity_poly.pdbx_strand_id
1 'polypeptide(L)'
;MPRAALFHAAAVNRSLVVRTLAVTGLLWIVGTPVPAAADVCVSAWTGPGGAGAVVVIGDGPCRPSPPPPPPPSPPPPPEPTPEPPPPPPPPPPPSPEPPPEPSPPPPPPPEPEPEPPVVAEPAPVPPPVAPPPVRPVADPPPPPPPAAPSRAPKPSPEPSPPPKAGPPEVRVLPAYKAPARKQPTNSTSVVMLMLLLTAPAVLAAAILRPRSR
;
A
#
# COMPACT_ATOMS: atom_id res chain seq x y z
N MET A 1 -70.99 -46.54 -31.89
CA MET A 1 -69.68 -46.14 -31.31
C MET A 1 -69.78 -44.74 -30.68
N PRO A 2 -70.03 -44.59 -29.36
CA PRO A 2 -69.90 -43.25 -28.73
C PRO A 2 -69.13 -43.22 -27.40
N ARG A 3 -68.61 -44.35 -26.90
CA ARG A 3 -67.98 -44.41 -25.58
C ARG A 3 -66.55 -43.85 -25.53
N ALA A 4 -65.81 -43.81 -26.64
CA ALA A 4 -64.41 -43.35 -26.64
C ALA A 4 -64.25 -41.82 -26.54
N ALA A 5 -65.19 -41.04 -27.10
CA ALA A 5 -65.10 -39.58 -27.12
C ALA A 5 -65.30 -38.94 -25.73
N LEU A 6 -66.17 -39.52 -24.90
CA LEU A 6 -66.41 -39.07 -23.53
C LEU A 6 -65.21 -39.32 -22.61
N PHE A 7 -64.47 -40.42 -22.80
CA PHE A 7 -63.25 -40.69 -22.04
C PHE A 7 -62.09 -39.77 -22.45
N HIS A 8 -61.97 -39.40 -23.73
CA HIS A 8 -60.96 -38.41 -24.15
C HIS A 8 -61.29 -36.99 -23.68
N ALA A 9 -62.56 -36.56 -23.73
CA ALA A 9 -62.97 -35.28 -23.15
C ALA A 9 -62.75 -35.23 -21.63
N ALA A 10 -63.06 -36.33 -20.92
CA ALA A 10 -62.80 -36.44 -19.48
C ALA A 10 -61.30 -36.46 -19.16
N ALA A 11 -60.46 -37.13 -19.97
CA ALA A 11 -59.00 -37.19 -19.75
C ALA A 11 -58.29 -35.86 -20.06
N VAL A 12 -58.71 -35.15 -21.10
CA VAL A 12 -58.19 -33.81 -21.45
C VAL A 12 -58.61 -32.79 -20.38
N ASN A 13 -59.86 -32.85 -19.91
CA ASN A 13 -60.29 -32.04 -18.77
C ASN A 13 -59.54 -32.40 -17.49
N ARG A 14 -59.24 -33.68 -17.24
CA ARG A 14 -58.45 -34.11 -16.07
C ARG A 14 -57.00 -33.63 -16.16
N SER A 15 -56.40 -33.62 -17.35
CA SER A 15 -55.05 -33.08 -17.56
C SER A 15 -55.01 -31.55 -17.40
N LEU A 16 -56.01 -30.84 -17.95
CA LEU A 16 -56.17 -29.39 -17.75
C LEU A 16 -56.38 -29.06 -16.26
N VAL A 17 -57.25 -29.79 -15.57
CA VAL A 17 -57.51 -29.61 -14.13
C VAL A 17 -56.26 -29.89 -13.29
N VAL A 18 -55.51 -30.95 -13.60
CA VAL A 18 -54.24 -31.25 -12.90
C VAL A 18 -53.19 -30.16 -13.17
N ARG A 19 -53.10 -29.65 -14.41
CA ARG A 19 -52.18 -28.56 -14.74
C ARG A 19 -52.56 -27.26 -14.06
N THR A 20 -53.85 -26.89 -14.02
CA THR A 20 -54.30 -25.70 -13.31
C THR A 20 -54.07 -25.84 -11.81
N LEU A 21 -54.33 -27.02 -11.22
CA LEU A 21 -54.03 -27.25 -9.80
C LEU A 21 -52.53 -27.20 -9.51
N ALA A 22 -51.68 -27.72 -10.41
CA ALA A 22 -50.23 -27.64 -10.27
C ALA A 22 -49.72 -26.20 -10.38
N VAL A 23 -50.24 -25.41 -11.32
CA VAL A 23 -49.87 -23.99 -11.48
C VAL A 23 -50.36 -23.17 -10.29
N THR A 24 -51.60 -23.36 -9.85
CA THR A 24 -52.14 -22.69 -8.66
C THR A 24 -51.36 -23.09 -7.40
N GLY A 25 -50.98 -24.37 -7.27
CA GLY A 25 -50.13 -24.86 -6.19
C GLY A 25 -48.73 -24.24 -6.22
N LEU A 26 -48.10 -24.15 -7.40
CA LEU A 26 -46.80 -23.52 -7.56
C LEU A 26 -46.86 -22.01 -7.27
N LEU A 27 -47.92 -21.34 -7.72
CA LEU A 27 -48.17 -19.92 -7.44
C LEU A 27 -48.43 -19.71 -5.94
N TRP A 28 -49.10 -20.64 -5.27
CA TRP A 28 -49.24 -20.65 -3.82
C TRP A 28 -47.89 -20.83 -3.12
N ILE A 29 -47.05 -21.76 -3.56
CA ILE A 29 -45.73 -22.02 -2.97
C ILE A 29 -44.80 -20.81 -3.13
N VAL A 30 -44.84 -20.14 -4.29
CA VAL A 30 -44.03 -18.94 -4.56
C VAL A 30 -44.62 -17.71 -3.86
N GLY A 31 -45.94 -17.66 -3.70
CA GLY A 31 -46.68 -16.52 -3.13
C GLY A 31 -46.83 -16.55 -1.61
N THR A 32 -46.67 -17.71 -0.95
CA THR A 32 -46.54 -17.75 0.51
C THR A 32 -45.13 -17.35 0.88
N PRO A 33 -44.90 -16.17 1.47
CA PRO A 33 -43.63 -15.94 2.14
C PRO A 33 -43.52 -17.03 3.19
N VAL A 34 -42.55 -17.94 3.02
CA VAL A 34 -42.15 -18.86 4.07
C VAL A 34 -41.98 -17.98 5.30
N PRO A 35 -42.75 -18.18 6.39
CA PRO A 35 -42.44 -17.48 7.61
C PRO A 35 -41.03 -17.94 7.94
N ALA A 36 -40.07 -17.04 7.77
CA ALA A 36 -38.76 -17.22 8.35
C ALA A 36 -39.02 -17.31 9.84
N ALA A 37 -39.16 -18.54 10.36
CA ALA A 37 -38.82 -18.83 11.73
C ALA A 37 -37.35 -18.43 11.83
N ALA A 38 -37.14 -17.19 12.25
CA ALA A 38 -35.86 -16.54 12.23
C ALA A 38 -35.07 -17.06 13.43
N ASP A 39 -34.51 -18.26 13.30
CA ASP A 39 -33.42 -18.70 14.17
C ASP A 39 -32.15 -17.89 13.90
N VAL A 40 -32.20 -16.88 13.01
CA VAL A 40 -31.08 -16.03 12.61
C VAL A 40 -31.55 -14.58 12.57
N CYS A 41 -31.15 -13.80 13.57
CA CYS A 41 -31.36 -12.36 13.59
C CYS A 41 -30.07 -11.63 13.23
N VAL A 42 -30.13 -10.92 12.11
CA VAL A 42 -29.06 -10.09 11.60
C VAL A 42 -29.36 -8.65 11.96
N SER A 43 -28.56 -8.08 12.86
CA SER A 43 -28.65 -6.66 13.24
C SER A 43 -27.38 -5.96 12.78
N ALA A 44 -27.52 -4.90 11.98
CA ALA A 44 -26.43 -4.03 11.57
C ALA A 44 -26.65 -2.63 12.14
N TRP A 45 -25.59 -2.02 12.67
CA TRP A 45 -25.59 -0.63 13.11
C TRP A 45 -24.46 0.13 12.44
N THR A 46 -24.70 1.40 12.16
CA THR A 46 -23.69 2.35 11.69
C THR A 46 -23.76 3.59 12.57
N GLY A 47 -22.62 4.04 13.08
CA GLY A 47 -22.53 5.25 13.89
C GLY A 47 -21.20 5.98 13.68
N PRO A 48 -21.02 7.17 14.30
CA PRO A 48 -19.80 7.98 14.15
C PRO A 48 -18.51 7.26 14.52
N GLY A 49 -18.60 6.20 15.35
CA GLY A 49 -17.48 5.34 15.75
C GLY A 49 -17.21 4.12 14.86
N GLY A 50 -18.00 3.89 13.80
CA GLY A 50 -17.85 2.75 12.89
C GLY A 50 -19.17 2.00 12.63
N ALA A 51 -19.06 0.93 11.84
CA ALA A 51 -20.17 0.03 11.53
C ALA A 51 -19.90 -1.35 12.15
N GLY A 52 -20.95 -2.02 12.63
CA GLY A 52 -20.87 -3.38 13.14
C GLY A 52 -22.14 -4.16 12.81
N ALA A 53 -21.99 -5.46 12.59
CA ALA A 53 -23.08 -6.39 12.38
C ALA A 53 -22.96 -7.55 13.36
N VAL A 54 -24.09 -7.94 13.97
CA VAL A 54 -24.20 -9.08 14.88
C VAL A 54 -25.22 -10.03 14.30
N VAL A 55 -24.83 -11.30 14.21
CA VAL A 55 -25.73 -12.40 13.88
C VAL A 55 -25.99 -13.16 15.17
N VAL A 56 -27.25 -13.19 15.59
CA VAL A 56 -27.70 -13.94 16.76
C VAL A 56 -28.46 -15.16 16.27
N ILE A 57 -27.99 -16.34 16.68
CA ILE A 57 -28.65 -17.62 16.39
C ILE A 57 -29.33 -18.10 17.66
N GLY A 58 -30.65 -18.29 17.64
CA GLY A 58 -31.40 -18.86 18.77
C GLY A 58 -32.92 -18.67 18.68
N ASP A 59 -33.66 -19.60 19.29
CA ASP A 59 -35.13 -19.72 19.25
C ASP A 59 -35.90 -18.64 20.07
N GLY A 60 -35.26 -17.48 20.33
CA GLY A 60 -35.80 -16.43 21.20
C GLY A 60 -36.27 -15.20 20.43
N PRO A 61 -37.23 -14.41 20.97
CA PRO A 61 -37.63 -13.15 20.35
C PRO A 61 -36.43 -12.21 20.26
N CYS A 62 -36.09 -11.81 19.04
CA CYS A 62 -34.94 -10.95 18.77
C CYS A 62 -35.16 -9.55 19.32
N ARG A 63 -34.77 -9.37 20.57
CA ARG A 63 -34.72 -8.07 21.20
C ARG A 63 -33.34 -7.48 20.94
N PRO A 64 -33.24 -6.32 20.28
CA PRO A 64 -31.95 -5.65 20.14
C PRO A 64 -31.40 -5.40 21.56
N SER A 65 -30.22 -5.95 21.84
CA SER A 65 -29.49 -5.61 23.07
C SER A 65 -29.26 -4.10 23.06
N PRO A 66 -29.48 -3.37 24.17
CA PRO A 66 -29.21 -1.95 24.21
C PRO A 66 -27.74 -1.68 23.83
N PRO A 67 -27.45 -0.59 23.11
CA PRO A 67 -26.08 -0.23 22.78
C PRO A 67 -25.25 -0.12 24.07
N PRO A 68 -23.97 -0.51 24.05
CA PRO A 68 -23.10 -0.30 25.20
C PRO A 68 -23.07 1.20 25.55
N PRO A 69 -22.93 1.55 26.84
CA PRO A 69 -22.79 2.95 27.24
C PRO A 69 -21.58 3.58 26.53
N PRO A 70 -21.63 4.88 26.22
CA PRO A 70 -20.48 5.57 25.64
C PRO A 70 -19.27 5.43 26.59
N PRO A 71 -18.05 5.31 26.05
CA PRO A 71 -16.86 5.31 26.88
C PRO A 71 -16.79 6.61 27.70
N PRO A 72 -16.22 6.57 28.91
CA PRO A 72 -15.99 7.79 29.68
C PRO A 72 -15.17 8.78 28.86
N SER A 73 -15.48 10.07 29.00
CA SER A 73 -14.68 11.13 28.38
C SER A 73 -13.23 11.02 28.88
N PRO A 74 -12.23 11.16 27.99
CA PRO A 74 -10.84 11.16 28.42
C PRO A 74 -10.62 12.29 29.43
N PRO A 75 -9.73 12.10 30.43
CA PRO A 75 -9.36 13.17 31.34
C PRO A 75 -8.77 14.35 30.55
N PRO A 76 -8.92 15.59 31.05
CA PRO A 76 -8.26 16.73 30.42
C PRO A 76 -6.75 16.48 30.34
N PRO A 77 -6.08 16.94 29.27
CA PRO A 77 -4.63 16.85 29.19
C PRO A 77 -4.00 17.57 30.38
N PRO A 78 -2.89 17.05 30.93
CA PRO A 78 -2.13 17.77 31.94
C PRO A 78 -1.72 19.15 31.40
N GLU A 79 -1.78 20.17 32.24
CA GLU A 79 -1.25 21.48 31.89
C GLU A 79 0.24 21.35 31.54
N PRO A 80 0.70 22.06 30.48
CA PRO A 80 2.11 22.04 30.13
C PRO A 80 2.93 22.58 31.30
N THR A 81 3.90 21.79 31.75
CA THR A 81 4.93 22.26 32.69
C THR A 81 5.62 23.47 32.06
N PRO A 82 5.73 24.61 32.77
CA PRO A 82 6.47 25.77 32.26
C PRO A 82 7.90 25.36 31.91
N GLU A 83 8.39 25.80 30.75
CA GLU A 83 9.78 25.56 30.37
C GLU A 83 10.73 26.18 31.42
N PRO A 84 11.81 25.46 31.79
CA PRO A 84 12.83 26.04 32.66
C PRO A 84 13.45 27.25 31.97
N PRO A 85 13.84 28.29 32.73
CA PRO A 85 14.50 29.46 32.16
C PRO A 85 15.79 29.04 31.44
N PRO A 86 16.17 29.74 30.36
CA PRO A 86 17.41 29.45 29.66
C PRO A 86 18.61 29.59 30.60
N PRO A 87 19.65 28.74 30.45
CA PRO A 87 20.87 28.87 31.23
C PRO A 87 21.51 30.25 30.99
N PRO A 88 22.19 30.81 32.00
CA PRO A 88 22.92 32.06 31.82
C PRO A 88 23.98 31.92 30.72
N PRO A 89 24.26 33.00 29.98
CA PRO A 89 25.30 32.98 28.96
C PRO A 89 26.67 32.64 29.59
N PRO A 90 27.55 31.93 28.85
CA PRO A 90 28.89 31.65 29.32
C PRO A 90 29.66 32.96 29.57
N PRO A 91 30.59 32.98 30.53
CA PRO A 91 31.45 34.14 30.76
C PRO A 91 32.25 34.46 29.48
N PRO A 92 32.56 35.76 29.24
CA PRO A 92 33.38 36.14 28.10
C PRO A 92 34.76 35.47 28.18
N PRO A 93 35.35 35.12 27.03
CA PRO A 93 36.70 34.55 27.00
C PRO A 93 37.70 35.55 27.62
N PRO A 94 38.77 35.05 28.26
CA PRO A 94 39.84 35.92 28.74
C PRO A 94 40.44 36.70 27.56
N SER A 95 40.76 37.97 27.80
CA SER A 95 41.43 38.79 26.79
C SER A 95 42.79 38.16 26.44
N PRO A 96 43.15 38.07 25.14
CA PRO A 96 44.46 37.57 24.74
C PRO A 96 45.58 38.41 25.38
N GLU A 97 46.66 37.73 25.78
CA GLU A 97 47.87 38.40 26.26
C GLU A 97 48.44 39.31 25.17
N PRO A 98 49.02 40.46 25.55
CA PRO A 98 49.69 41.34 24.60
C PRO A 98 50.85 40.59 23.92
N PRO A 99 51.11 40.87 22.63
CA PRO A 99 52.23 40.27 21.93
C PRO A 99 53.55 40.65 22.61
N PRO A 100 54.55 39.75 22.61
CA PRO A 100 55.88 40.06 23.15
C PRO A 100 56.48 41.25 22.42
N GLU A 101 57.20 42.10 23.15
CA GLU A 101 57.91 43.23 22.55
C GLU A 101 58.92 42.74 21.49
N PRO A 102 59.01 43.44 20.35
CA PRO A 102 59.96 43.08 19.29
C PRO A 102 61.40 43.17 19.83
N SER A 103 62.20 42.14 19.53
CA SER A 103 63.62 42.14 19.88
C SER A 103 64.37 43.29 19.21
N PRO A 104 65.40 43.86 19.87
CA PRO A 104 66.17 44.96 19.30
C PRO A 104 66.82 44.55 17.98
N PRO A 105 66.98 45.50 17.03
CA PRO A 105 67.61 45.21 15.75
C PRO A 105 69.06 44.76 15.93
N PRO A 106 69.57 43.86 15.06
CA PRO A 106 70.96 43.46 15.09
C PRO A 106 71.89 44.66 14.85
N PRO A 107 73.12 44.64 15.40
CA PRO A 107 74.10 45.70 15.15
C PRO A 107 74.41 45.81 13.64
N PRO A 108 74.74 47.01 13.15
CA PRO A 108 75.08 47.21 11.75
C PRO A 108 76.30 46.36 11.36
N PRO A 109 76.33 45.82 10.12
CA PRO A 109 77.47 45.05 9.64
C PRO A 109 78.72 45.93 9.56
N PRO A 110 79.93 45.35 9.70
CA PRO A 110 81.18 46.05 9.51
C PRO A 110 81.30 46.58 8.07
N GLU A 111 81.91 47.76 7.94
CA GLU A 111 82.08 48.48 6.68
C GLU A 111 83.00 47.68 5.73
N PRO A 112 82.64 47.51 4.44
CA PRO A 112 83.42 46.72 3.50
C PRO A 112 84.74 47.42 3.13
N GLU A 113 85.81 46.64 3.05
CA GLU A 113 87.14 47.06 2.61
C GLU A 113 87.13 47.30 1.08
N PRO A 114 87.83 48.32 0.55
CA PRO A 114 87.72 48.71 -0.85
C PRO A 114 88.29 47.65 -1.81
N GLU A 115 87.50 47.29 -2.83
CA GLU A 115 87.90 46.34 -3.87
C GLU A 115 88.88 46.95 -4.91
N PRO A 116 89.81 46.14 -5.45
CA PRO A 116 90.73 46.56 -6.52
C PRO A 116 90.04 46.67 -7.89
N PRO A 117 90.60 47.44 -8.84
CA PRO A 117 89.94 47.71 -10.11
C PRO A 117 89.88 46.50 -11.05
N VAL A 118 88.68 46.22 -11.57
CA VAL A 118 88.39 45.14 -12.52
C VAL A 118 88.71 45.57 -13.96
N VAL A 119 89.44 44.73 -14.69
CA VAL A 119 89.67 44.87 -16.15
C VAL A 119 88.47 44.30 -16.90
N ALA A 120 87.91 45.06 -17.85
CA ALA A 120 86.71 44.68 -18.59
C ALA A 120 86.92 43.48 -19.53
N GLU A 121 86.03 42.50 -19.45
CA GLU A 121 85.95 41.33 -20.33
C GLU A 121 84.96 41.58 -21.50
N PRO A 122 85.18 41.04 -22.73
CA PRO A 122 84.35 41.36 -23.90
C PRO A 122 83.01 40.61 -23.95
N ALA A 123 82.03 41.21 -24.62
CA ALA A 123 80.62 40.78 -24.66
C ALA A 123 80.37 39.40 -25.32
N PRO A 124 79.35 38.64 -24.86
CA PRO A 124 79.05 37.30 -25.37
C PRO A 124 78.24 37.30 -26.68
N VAL A 125 78.45 36.25 -27.48
CA VAL A 125 77.79 35.96 -28.76
C VAL A 125 76.40 35.33 -28.53
N PRO A 126 75.35 35.67 -29.32
CA PRO A 126 74.00 35.14 -29.14
C PRO A 126 73.85 33.66 -29.57
N PRO A 127 72.88 32.91 -28.98
CA PRO A 127 72.66 31.49 -29.27
C PRO A 127 71.86 31.24 -30.57
N PRO A 128 71.98 30.03 -31.17
CA PRO A 128 71.31 29.68 -32.42
C PRO A 128 69.82 29.28 -32.22
N VAL A 129 69.03 29.53 -33.26
CA VAL A 129 67.57 29.31 -33.31
C VAL A 129 67.23 27.84 -33.55
N ALA A 130 66.24 27.29 -32.83
CA ALA A 130 65.77 25.91 -32.94
C ALA A 130 64.80 25.67 -34.13
N PRO A 131 64.76 24.46 -34.71
CA PRO A 131 63.85 24.12 -35.81
C PRO A 131 62.41 23.78 -35.36
N PRO A 132 61.41 23.83 -36.26
CA PRO A 132 60.00 23.69 -35.92
C PRO A 132 59.57 22.23 -35.66
N PRO A 133 58.51 22.01 -34.84
CA PRO A 133 58.05 20.67 -34.49
C PRO A 133 57.21 20.00 -35.59
N VAL A 134 57.41 18.69 -35.75
CA VAL A 134 56.62 17.81 -36.64
C VAL A 134 55.33 17.39 -35.92
N ARG A 135 54.19 17.42 -36.62
CA ARG A 135 52.88 17.03 -36.06
C ARG A 135 52.71 15.50 -36.09
N PRO A 136 52.17 14.86 -35.03
CA PRO A 136 51.83 13.45 -35.05
C PRO A 136 50.60 13.15 -35.93
N VAL A 137 50.65 12.05 -36.69
CA VAL A 137 49.50 11.47 -37.40
C VAL A 137 48.63 10.74 -36.36
N ALA A 138 47.31 10.91 -36.43
CA ALA A 138 46.37 10.29 -35.49
C ALA A 138 46.28 8.76 -35.69
N ASP A 139 46.31 8.02 -34.59
CA ASP A 139 46.13 6.56 -34.58
C ASP A 139 44.68 6.15 -34.93
N PRO A 140 44.47 4.97 -35.55
CA PRO A 140 43.13 4.45 -35.83
C PRO A 140 42.40 4.06 -34.54
N PRO A 141 41.05 4.13 -34.51
CA PRO A 141 40.28 3.82 -33.31
C PRO A 141 40.34 2.33 -32.95
N PRO A 142 40.34 1.99 -31.65
CA PRO A 142 40.39 0.60 -31.20
C PRO A 142 39.08 -0.14 -31.47
N PRO A 143 39.12 -1.48 -31.66
CA PRO A 143 37.92 -2.29 -31.84
C PRO A 143 37.06 -2.35 -30.57
N PRO A 144 35.74 -2.56 -30.69
CA PRO A 144 34.84 -2.65 -29.54
C PRO A 144 35.12 -3.88 -28.68
N PRO A 145 34.95 -3.79 -27.35
CA PRO A 145 35.22 -4.89 -26.43
C PRO A 145 34.22 -6.05 -26.57
N PRO A 146 34.62 -7.30 -26.29
CA PRO A 146 33.70 -8.45 -26.28
C PRO A 146 32.60 -8.30 -25.22
N ALA A 147 31.38 -8.73 -25.56
CA ALA A 147 30.26 -8.76 -24.63
C ALA A 147 30.56 -9.66 -23.42
N ALA A 148 30.38 -9.12 -22.21
CA ALA A 148 30.64 -9.85 -20.97
C ALA A 148 29.64 -11.02 -20.77
N PRO A 149 30.09 -12.17 -20.24
CA PRO A 149 29.19 -13.26 -19.90
C PRO A 149 28.28 -12.89 -18.72
N SER A 150 27.00 -13.25 -18.84
CA SER A 150 25.96 -13.04 -17.82
C SER A 150 26.37 -13.74 -16.51
N ARG A 151 26.55 -12.97 -15.44
CA ARG A 151 26.88 -13.49 -14.11
C ARG A 151 25.69 -14.29 -13.56
N ALA A 152 25.94 -15.51 -13.09
CA ALA A 152 24.96 -16.29 -12.34
C ALA A 152 24.53 -15.55 -11.05
N PRO A 153 23.28 -15.68 -10.59
CA PRO A 153 22.83 -15.05 -9.36
C PRO A 153 23.57 -15.62 -8.15
N LYS A 154 24.05 -14.73 -7.27
CA LYS A 154 24.70 -15.06 -6.00
C LYS A 154 23.70 -15.83 -5.09
N PRO A 155 24.12 -16.88 -4.36
CA PRO A 155 23.27 -17.47 -3.33
C PRO A 155 22.98 -16.45 -2.23
N SER A 156 21.71 -16.40 -1.81
CA SER A 156 21.21 -15.55 -0.73
C SER A 156 21.85 -15.94 0.61
N PRO A 157 22.26 -15.00 1.46
CA PRO A 157 22.80 -15.31 2.78
C PRO A 157 21.75 -15.99 3.66
N GLU A 158 22.23 -16.94 4.47
CA GLU A 158 21.45 -17.72 5.42
C GLU A 158 20.85 -16.83 6.53
N PRO A 159 19.59 -17.06 6.96
CA PRO A 159 18.95 -16.24 7.99
C PRO A 159 19.69 -16.33 9.33
N SER A 160 20.03 -15.17 9.92
CA SER A 160 20.56 -15.12 11.28
C SER A 160 19.53 -15.61 12.31
N PRO A 161 19.97 -16.25 13.41
CA PRO A 161 19.08 -16.69 14.47
C PRO A 161 18.38 -15.49 15.15
N PRO A 162 17.15 -15.66 15.66
CA PRO A 162 16.42 -14.57 16.28
C PRO A 162 17.09 -14.14 17.59
N PRO A 163 17.08 -12.84 17.92
CA PRO A 163 17.60 -12.34 19.18
C PRO A 163 16.81 -12.93 20.36
N LYS A 164 17.53 -13.28 21.44
CA LYS A 164 16.95 -13.76 22.70
C LYS A 164 15.94 -12.76 23.23
N ALA A 165 14.74 -13.26 23.56
CA ALA A 165 13.67 -12.49 24.17
C ALA A 165 14.14 -11.84 25.48
N GLY A 166 14.28 -10.52 25.46
CA GLY A 166 14.31 -9.71 26.68
C GLY A 166 12.94 -9.67 27.36
N PRO A 167 12.85 -9.20 28.61
CA PRO A 167 11.59 -9.05 29.33
C PRO A 167 10.59 -8.20 28.53
N PRO A 168 9.27 -8.44 28.65
CA PRO A 168 8.26 -7.82 27.81
C PRO A 168 8.19 -6.31 28.08
N GLU A 169 8.89 -5.54 27.26
CA GLU A 169 8.68 -4.10 27.16
C GLU A 169 7.28 -3.92 26.60
N VAL A 170 6.34 -3.49 27.45
CA VAL A 170 4.97 -3.17 27.08
C VAL A 170 5.01 -1.90 26.23
N ARG A 171 5.30 -2.06 24.94
CA ARG A 171 5.04 -1.04 23.94
C ARG A 171 3.56 -1.05 23.67
N VAL A 172 2.87 -0.01 24.13
CA VAL A 172 1.51 0.30 23.71
C VAL A 172 1.58 0.61 22.22
N LEU A 173 1.34 -0.39 21.38
CA LEU A 173 1.19 -0.18 19.95
C LEU A 173 -0.09 0.66 19.73
N PRO A 174 -0.05 1.68 18.87
CA PRO A 174 -1.26 2.40 18.50
C PRO A 174 -2.27 1.40 17.95
N ALA A 175 -3.52 1.54 18.38
CA ALA A 175 -4.62 0.68 17.94
C ALA A 175 -4.63 0.59 16.42
N TYR A 176 -4.20 -0.56 15.90
CA TYR A 176 -4.15 -0.83 14.47
C TYR A 176 -5.57 -0.76 13.92
N LYS A 177 -5.89 0.31 13.20
CA LYS A 177 -7.14 0.41 12.45
C LYS A 177 -7.02 -0.53 11.26
N ALA A 178 -7.64 -1.70 11.36
CA ALA A 178 -7.77 -2.61 10.22
C ALA A 178 -8.47 -1.85 9.07
N PRO A 179 -7.91 -1.87 7.85
CA PRO A 179 -8.57 -1.25 6.71
C PRO A 179 -9.92 -1.91 6.50
N ALA A 180 -10.97 -1.11 6.30
CA ALA A 180 -12.30 -1.60 5.95
C ALA A 180 -12.19 -2.46 4.69
N ARG A 181 -12.22 -3.78 4.86
CA ARG A 181 -12.19 -4.74 3.77
C ARG A 181 -13.45 -4.50 2.94
N LYS A 182 -13.31 -4.17 1.67
CA LYS A 182 -14.46 -4.09 0.75
C LYS A 182 -15.18 -5.43 0.83
N GLN A 183 -16.40 -5.42 1.36
CA GLN A 183 -17.29 -6.57 1.35
C GLN A 183 -17.37 -7.07 -0.10
N PRO A 184 -17.16 -8.37 -0.37
CA PRO A 184 -17.42 -8.89 -1.71
C PRO A 184 -18.88 -8.55 -2.02
N THR A 185 -19.08 -7.72 -3.04
CA THR A 185 -20.41 -7.51 -3.59
C THR A 185 -20.83 -8.87 -4.14
N ASN A 186 -21.74 -9.52 -3.42
CA ASN A 186 -22.39 -10.74 -3.89
C ASN A 186 -23.30 -10.35 -5.05
N SER A 187 -22.71 -10.01 -6.20
CA SER A 187 -23.44 -9.81 -7.43
C SER A 187 -23.98 -11.18 -7.81
N THR A 188 -25.30 -11.33 -7.70
CA THR A 188 -26.00 -12.47 -8.28
C THR A 188 -25.56 -12.54 -9.75
N SER A 189 -24.94 -13.66 -10.13
CA SER A 189 -24.35 -13.83 -11.45
C SER A 189 -25.39 -13.40 -12.50
N VAL A 190 -24.99 -12.51 -13.42
CA VAL A 190 -25.88 -11.99 -14.48
C VAL A 190 -26.50 -13.15 -15.27
N VAL A 191 -25.76 -14.25 -15.41
CA VAL A 191 -26.24 -15.49 -16.01
C VAL A 191 -27.39 -16.09 -15.21
N MET A 192 -27.29 -16.12 -13.88
CA MET A 192 -28.34 -16.63 -13.00
C MET A 192 -29.58 -15.72 -13.02
N LEU A 193 -29.39 -14.40 -13.10
CA LEU A 193 -30.49 -13.45 -13.29
C LEU A 193 -31.18 -13.64 -14.65
N MET A 194 -30.41 -13.78 -15.72
CA MET A 194 -30.94 -14.04 -17.06
C MET A 194 -31.65 -15.38 -17.15
N LEU A 195 -31.11 -16.42 -16.50
CA LEU A 195 -31.74 -17.74 -16.44
C LEU A 195 -33.08 -17.66 -15.69
N LEU A 196 -33.12 -16.95 -14.56
CA LEU A 196 -34.35 -16.79 -13.77
C LEU A 196 -35.44 -16.05 -14.55
N LEU A 197 -35.07 -15.05 -15.35
CA LEU A 197 -36.01 -14.30 -16.20
C LEU A 197 -36.50 -15.10 -17.41
N THR A 198 -35.61 -15.83 -18.08
CA THR A 198 -35.92 -16.44 -19.40
C THR A 198 -36.41 -17.88 -19.30
N ALA A 199 -36.00 -18.64 -18.27
CA ALA A 199 -36.38 -20.05 -18.13
C ALA A 199 -37.90 -20.29 -18.04
N PRO A 200 -38.71 -19.49 -17.32
CA PRO A 200 -40.16 -19.70 -17.27
C PRO A 200 -40.83 -19.55 -18.64
N ALA A 201 -40.37 -18.60 -19.45
CA ALA A 201 -40.92 -18.36 -20.79
C ALA A 201 -40.58 -19.53 -21.74
N VAL A 202 -39.35 -20.04 -21.69
CA VAL A 202 -38.92 -21.19 -22.49
C VAL A 202 -39.65 -22.47 -22.06
N LEU A 203 -39.82 -22.67 -20.75
CA LEU A 203 -40.55 -23.82 -20.20
C LEU A 203 -42.04 -23.77 -20.60
N ALA A 204 -42.66 -22.60 -20.54
CA ALA A 204 -44.04 -22.41 -21.00
C ALA A 204 -44.20 -22.73 -22.50
N ALA A 205 -43.27 -22.25 -23.34
CA ALA A 205 -43.27 -22.55 -24.77
C ALA A 205 -43.06 -24.04 -25.06
N ALA A 206 -42.25 -24.73 -24.26
CA ALA A 206 -42.05 -26.18 -24.39
C ALA A 206 -43.29 -27.00 -24.02
N ILE A 207 -44.05 -26.56 -23.00
CA ILE A 207 -45.29 -27.24 -22.55
C ILE A 207 -46.46 -26.95 -23.49
N LEU A 208 -46.54 -25.73 -24.05
CA LEU A 208 -47.62 -25.31 -24.95
C LEU A 208 -47.40 -25.74 -26.40
N ARG A 209 -46.19 -26.11 -26.81
CA ARG A 209 -45.98 -26.69 -28.14
C ARG A 209 -46.76 -28.00 -28.24
N PRO A 210 -47.86 -28.05 -29.01
CA PRO A 210 -48.52 -29.31 -29.25
C PRO A 210 -47.52 -30.16 -30.03
N ARG A 211 -47.15 -31.33 -29.48
CA ARG A 211 -46.49 -32.35 -30.29
C ARG A 211 -47.53 -32.82 -31.30
N SER A 212 -47.56 -32.16 -32.46
CA SER A 212 -48.40 -32.53 -33.59
C SER A 212 -47.97 -33.94 -34.03
N ARG A 213 -48.75 -34.92 -33.59
CA ARG A 213 -48.98 -36.17 -34.29
C ARG A 213 -50.40 -36.13 -34.81
#